data_AF-A0A0K1RYU8-F1
#
_entry.id   AF-A0A0K1RYU8-F1
#
_cell.length_a   1.000
_cell.length_b   1.000
_cell.length_c   1.000
_cell.angle_alpha   90.00
_cell.angle_beta   90.00
_cell.angle_gamma   90.00
#
_symmetry.space_group_name_H-M   'P 1'
#
loop_
_entity.id
_entity.type
_entity.pdbx_description
1 polymer ?
#
loop_
_entity_poly.entity_id
_entity_poly.type
_entity_poly.pdbx_seq_one_letter_code
_entity_poly.pdbx_strand_id
1 'polypeptide(L)'
;MQIYLDYSATTPTHPQVIERVATILQHHWGNPSSLHTWGQDTATVIEMAREEVAGLINANPDPDYLNFWRHGYQAKIDKPPGKPPKAGSNLKPRLNQDKEKK
;
A
#
# COMPACT_ATOMS: atom_id res chain seq x y z
N MET A 1 5.60 30.34 -17.76
CA MET A 1 5.34 28.88 -17.73
C MET A 1 6.35 28.26 -16.80
N GLN A 2 5.91 27.51 -15.79
CA GLN A 2 6.81 26.81 -14.87
C GLN A 2 6.89 25.34 -15.32
N ILE A 3 8.10 24.82 -15.51
CA ILE A 3 8.35 23.43 -15.90
C ILE A 3 9.19 22.79 -14.80
N TYR A 4 8.70 21.68 -14.25
CA TYR A 4 9.41 20.91 -13.23
C TYR A 4 10.17 19.76 -13.89
N LEU A 5 11.49 19.67 -13.66
CA LEU A 5 12.36 18.68 -14.30
C LEU A 5 13.13 17.81 -13.29
N ASP A 6 12.88 17.96 -11.99
CA ASP A 6 13.59 17.22 -10.92
C ASP A 6 12.73 16.11 -10.30
N TYR A 7 12.19 15.22 -11.16
CA TYR A 7 11.39 14.08 -10.72
C TYR A 7 12.21 13.00 -9.98
N SER A 8 13.55 13.08 -10.01
CA SER A 8 14.45 12.24 -9.24
C SER A 8 14.46 12.58 -7.75
N ALA A 9 14.29 13.86 -7.38
CA ALA A 9 14.29 14.28 -5.98
C ALA A 9 12.92 14.06 -5.33
N THR A 10 11.84 14.42 -6.03
CA THR A 10 10.47 14.18 -5.57
C THR A 10 9.50 14.24 -6.74
N THR A 11 8.30 13.67 -6.54
CA THR A 11 7.25 13.59 -7.56
C THR A 11 5.96 14.15 -7.00
N PRO A 12 5.19 14.95 -7.76
CA PRO A 12 3.84 15.36 -7.35
C PRO A 12 2.98 14.12 -7.05
N THR A 13 2.29 14.15 -5.92
CA THR A 13 1.43 13.04 -5.49
C THR A 13 0.29 12.83 -6.48
N HIS A 14 0.07 11.58 -6.89
CA HIS A 14 -1.03 11.24 -7.79
C HIS A 14 -2.40 11.56 -7.15
N PRO A 15 -3.38 12.14 -7.87
CA PRO A 15 -4.66 12.54 -7.28
C PRO A 15 -5.40 11.44 -6.51
N GLN A 16 -5.38 10.21 -7.04
CA GLN A 16 -6.00 9.05 -6.37
C GLN A 16 -5.34 8.72 -5.02
N VAL A 17 -4.04 8.98 -4.87
CA VAL A 17 -3.34 8.80 -3.59
C VAL A 17 -3.82 9.84 -2.58
N ILE A 18 -4.02 11.09 -3.02
CA ILE A 18 -4.56 12.17 -2.18
C ILE A 18 -5.96 11.80 -1.68
N GLU A 19 -6.84 11.36 -2.58
CA GLU A 19 -8.20 10.93 -2.24
C GLU A 19 -8.20 9.74 -1.27
N ARG A 20 -7.33 8.75 -1.51
CA ARG A 20 -7.21 7.58 -0.64
C ARG A 20 -6.73 7.98 0.75
N VAL A 21 -5.70 8.81 0.85
CA VAL A 21 -5.18 9.32 2.14
C VAL A 21 -6.27 10.10 2.89
N ALA A 22 -6.99 10.99 2.21
CA ALA A 22 -8.11 11.72 2.81
C ALA A 22 -9.19 10.77 3.35
N THR A 23 -9.54 9.72 2.59
CA THR A 23 -10.50 8.69 3.00
C THR A 23 -10.04 7.96 4.25
N ILE A 24 -8.77 7.54 4.31
CA ILE A 24 -8.20 6.84 5.47
C ILE A 24 -8.23 7.73 6.71
N LEU A 25 -7.83 9.01 6.58
CA LEU A 25 -7.83 9.94 7.70
C LEU A 25 -9.24 10.20 8.27
N GLN A 26 -10.27 10.15 7.42
CA GLN A 26 -11.66 10.36 7.85
C GLN A 26 -12.29 9.11 8.48
N HIS A 27 -12.00 7.92 7.96
CA HIS A 27 -12.76 6.70 8.29
C HIS A 27 -11.96 5.65 9.07
N HIS A 28 -10.63 5.66 8.97
CA HIS A 28 -9.73 4.66 9.56
C HIS A 28 -8.65 5.32 10.44
N TRP A 29 -9.11 6.17 11.36
CA TRP A 29 -8.27 6.93 12.27
C TRP A 29 -7.94 6.19 13.58
N GLY A 30 -8.57 5.03 13.83
CA GLY A 30 -8.36 4.25 15.04
C GLY A 30 -6.94 3.70 15.14
N ASN A 31 -6.41 3.58 16.36
CA ASN A 31 -5.10 2.98 16.58
C ASN A 31 -5.13 1.47 16.23
N PRO A 32 -4.31 0.98 15.28
CA PRO A 32 -4.31 -0.42 14.86
C PRO A 32 -3.93 -1.40 15.96
N SER A 33 -3.27 -0.96 17.05
CA SER A 33 -2.98 -1.83 18.20
C SER A 33 -4.15 -1.97 19.18
N SER A 34 -5.23 -1.23 18.98
CA SER A 34 -6.43 -1.31 19.82
C SER A 34 -7.31 -2.50 19.42
N LEU A 35 -7.91 -3.15 20.42
CA LEU A 35 -8.81 -4.30 20.22
C LEU A 35 -10.25 -3.93 19.80
N HIS A 36 -10.62 -2.65 19.87
CA HIS A 36 -11.95 -2.20 19.47
C HIS A 36 -12.08 -2.12 17.94
N THR A 37 -13.32 -2.07 17.43
CA THR A 37 -13.63 -2.11 16.00
C THR A 37 -12.82 -1.10 15.17
N TRP A 38 -12.73 0.16 15.62
CA TRP A 38 -11.94 1.16 14.89
C TRP A 38 -10.45 0.82 14.75
N GLY A 39 -9.86 0.09 15.71
CA GLY A 39 -8.47 -0.33 15.63
C GLY A 39 -8.30 -1.51 14.69
N GLN A 40 -9.19 -2.49 14.78
CA GLN A 40 -9.22 -3.65 13.88
C GLN A 40 -9.43 -3.23 12.42
N ASP A 41 -10.31 -2.26 12.17
CA ASP A 41 -10.55 -1.72 10.83
C ASP A 41 -9.29 -1.06 10.26
N THR A 42 -8.61 -0.23 11.06
CA THR A 42 -7.33 0.39 10.63
C THR A 42 -6.24 -0.64 10.42
N ALA A 43 -6.14 -1.65 11.29
CA ALA A 43 -5.16 -2.73 11.14
C ALA A 43 -5.36 -3.49 9.82
N THR A 44 -6.62 -3.75 9.45
CA THR A 44 -6.97 -4.38 8.17
C THR A 44 -6.47 -3.56 6.97
N VAL A 45 -6.66 -2.23 7.00
CA VAL A 45 -6.16 -1.33 5.94
C VAL A 45 -4.63 -1.39 5.81
N ILE A 46 -3.91 -1.44 6.94
CA ILE A 46 -2.44 -1.53 6.94
C ILE A 46 -1.97 -2.84 6.31
N GLU A 47 -2.60 -3.96 6.67
CA GLU A 47 -2.22 -5.27 6.11
C GLU A 47 -2.54 -5.38 4.62
N MET A 48 -3.65 -4.80 4.15
CA MET A 48 -3.92 -4.67 2.71
C MET A 48 -2.83 -3.88 1.98
N ALA A 49 -2.38 -2.76 2.55
CA ALA A 49 -1.28 -1.99 1.96
C ALA A 49 0.03 -2.79 1.92
N ARG A 50 0.28 -3.62 2.93
CA ARG A 50 1.44 -4.52 2.98
C ARG A 50 1.40 -5.57 1.88
N GLU A 51 0.25 -6.19 1.65
CA GLU A 51 0.05 -7.12 0.53
C GLU A 51 0.28 -6.46 -0.83
N GLU A 52 -0.25 -5.24 -1.03
CA GLU A 52 -0.08 -4.50 -2.28
C GLU A 52 1.40 -4.16 -2.54
N VAL A 53 2.12 -3.64 -1.53
CA VAL A 53 3.55 -3.33 -1.64
C VAL A 53 4.35 -4.61 -1.89
N ALA A 54 4.10 -5.68 -1.14
CA ALA A 54 4.76 -6.97 -1.31
C ALA A 54 4.58 -7.51 -2.74
N GLY A 55 3.38 -7.38 -3.31
CA GLY A 55 3.08 -7.79 -4.68
C GLY A 55 3.84 -6.99 -5.74
N LEU A 56 4.10 -5.70 -5.52
CA LEU A 56 4.87 -4.84 -6.43
C LEU A 56 6.35 -5.25 -6.50
N ILE A 57 6.93 -5.69 -5.38
CA ILE A 57 8.35 -6.05 -5.28
C ILE A 57 8.60 -7.56 -5.23
N ASN A 58 7.54 -8.38 -5.34
CA ASN A 58 7.59 -9.84 -5.22
C ASN A 58 8.24 -10.31 -3.90
N ALA A 59 7.89 -9.66 -2.79
CA ALA A 59 8.33 -10.01 -1.45
C ALA A 59 7.26 -10.78 -0.67
N ASN A 60 7.65 -11.39 0.45
CA ASN A 60 6.70 -11.94 1.41
C ASN A 60 6.03 -10.78 2.18
N PRO A 61 4.69 -10.69 2.23
CA PRO A 61 4.01 -9.66 2.98
C PRO A 61 4.12 -9.83 4.50
N ASP A 62 4.63 -10.95 5.03
CA ASP A 62 4.79 -11.12 6.48
C ASP A 62 5.63 -9.97 7.09
N PRO A 63 5.20 -9.35 8.21
CA PRO A 63 5.93 -8.28 8.89
C PRO A 63 7.41 -8.59 9.16
N ASP A 64 7.80 -9.84 9.40
CA ASP A 64 9.20 -10.20 9.60
C ASP A 64 10.07 -10.01 8.33
N TYR A 65 9.40 -9.95 7.17
CA TYR A 65 9.99 -9.79 5.85
C TYR A 65 9.73 -8.40 5.27
N LEU A 66 8.57 -7.79 5.49
CA LEU A 66 8.22 -6.46 4.99
C LEU A 66 7.74 -5.54 6.12
N ASN A 67 8.59 -4.60 6.51
CA ASN A 67 8.32 -3.61 7.56
C ASN A 67 8.17 -2.20 7.00
N PHE A 68 7.17 -1.47 7.50
CA PHE A 68 6.97 -0.06 7.18
C PHE A 68 7.69 0.84 8.20
N TRP A 69 8.40 1.83 7.68
CA TRP A 69 9.08 2.88 8.42
C TRP A 69 8.49 4.24 8.05
N ARG A 70 8.80 5.27 8.83
CA ARG A 70 8.25 6.63 8.63
C ARG A 70 8.46 7.19 7.22
N HIS A 71 9.58 6.87 6.56
CA HIS A 71 9.93 7.39 5.23
C HIS A 71 10.22 6.30 4.20
N GLY A 72 9.82 5.06 4.45
CA GLY A 72 10.13 3.96 3.55
C GLY A 72 9.69 2.60 4.10
N TYR A 73 10.23 1.54 3.52
CA TYR A 73 9.98 0.19 3.98
C TYR A 73 11.27 -0.63 3.88
N GLN A 74 11.38 -1.67 4.71
CA GLN A 74 12.45 -2.66 4.64
C GLN A 74 11.86 -3.97 4.17
N ALA A 75 12.36 -4.51 3.06
CA ALA A 75 11.99 -5.82 2.55
C ALA A 75 13.18 -6.78 2.65
N LYS A 76 12.97 -7.98 3.17
CA LYS A 76 13.87 -9.13 3.01
C LYS A 76 13.39 -9.92 1.80
N ILE A 77 14.28 -10.09 0.83
CA ILE A 77 13.96 -10.72 -0.45
C ILE A 77 14.60 -12.11 -0.45
N ASP A 78 13.81 -13.14 -0.11
CA ASP A 78 14.31 -14.53 -0.05
C ASP A 78 14.48 -15.15 -1.44
N LYS A 79 13.74 -14.63 -2.44
CA LYS A 79 13.83 -15.01 -3.84
C LYS A 79 14.03 -13.76 -4.69
N PRO A 80 14.95 -13.78 -5.67
CA PRO A 80 15.16 -12.63 -6.55
C PRO A 80 13.82 -12.19 -7.16
N PRO A 81 13.58 -10.87 -7.29
CA PRO A 81 12.31 -10.38 -7.78
C PRO A 81 12.01 -11.04 -9.13
N GLY A 82 10.82 -11.64 -9.24
CA GLY A 82 10.28 -12.07 -10.53
C GLY A 82 10.24 -10.88 -11.49
N LYS A 83 10.17 -11.14 -12.80
CA LYS A 83 10.07 -10.07 -13.80
C LYS A 83 9.01 -9.06 -13.35
N PRO A 84 9.33 -7.75 -13.30
CA PRO A 84 8.37 -6.75 -12.89
C PRO A 84 7.11 -6.89 -13.75
N PRO A 85 5.91 -6.70 -13.16
CA PRO A 85 4.68 -6.67 -13.93
C PRO A 85 4.85 -5.67 -15.09
N LYS A 86 4.47 -6.09 -16.30
CA LYS A 86 4.61 -5.24 -17.50
C LYS A 86 3.90 -3.91 -17.23
N ALA A 87 4.55 -2.79 -17.56
CA ALA A 87 3.93 -1.47 -17.50
C ALA A 87 2.57 -1.50 -18.22
N GLY A 88 1.49 -1.20 -17.49
CA GLY A 88 0.11 -1.29 -17.97
C GLY A 88 -0.67 -2.54 -17.54
N SER A 89 -0.10 -3.48 -16.78
CA SER A 89 -0.91 -4.48 -16.10
C SER A 89 -1.69 -3.80 -14.98
N ASN A 90 -3.00 -3.62 -15.17
CA ASN A 90 -3.93 -3.22 -14.12
C ASN A 90 -3.81 -4.21 -12.95
N LEU A 91 -2.98 -3.90 -11.95
CA LEU A 91 -3.12 -4.45 -10.62
C LEU A 91 -4.44 -3.90 -10.10
N LYS A 92 -5.54 -4.63 -10.37
CA LYS A 92 -6.81 -4.32 -9.73
C LYS A 92 -6.57 -4.46 -8.23
N PRO A 93 -6.87 -3.43 -7.42
CA PRO A 93 -6.95 -3.59 -5.98
C PRO A 93 -7.86 -4.78 -5.71
N ARG A 94 -7.48 -5.70 -4.81
CA ARG A 94 -8.30 -6.87 -4.43
C ARG A 94 -9.58 -6.48 -3.67
N LEU A 95 -10.13 -5.29 -3.92
CA LEU A 95 -11.20 -4.70 -3.13
C LEU A 95 -12.57 -5.36 -3.34
N ASN A 96 -12.76 -6.17 -4.39
CA ASN A 96 -14.11 -6.57 -4.82
C ASN A 96 -14.34 -8.07 -5.08
N GLN A 97 -13.43 -9.00 -4.72
CA GLN A 97 -13.69 -10.42 -5.00
C GLN A 97 -14.54 -11.14 -3.94
N ASP A 98 -14.72 -10.56 -2.75
CA ASP A 98 -15.45 -11.21 -1.64
C ASP A 98 -16.89 -10.71 -1.46
N LYS A 99 -17.36 -9.74 -2.28
CA LYS A 99 -18.74 -9.23 -2.20
C LYS A 99 -19.74 -9.89 -3.17
N GLU A 100 -19.32 -10.84 -4.01
CA GLU A 100 -20.19 -11.55 -4.96
C GLU A 100 -20.54 -12.99 -4.57
N LYS A 101 -20.14 -13.46 -3.37
CA LYS A 101 -20.59 -14.75 -2.81
C LYS A 101 -21.49 -14.54 -1.60
N LYS A 102 -22.71 -14.05 -1.83
CA LYS A 102 -23.86 -14.31 -0.97
C LYS A 102 -25.16 -14.23 -1.76
#